data_AF-A0A7S3L235-F1
#
_entry.id   AF-A0A7S3L235-F1
#
_cell.length_a   1.000
_cell.length_b   1.000
_cell.length_c   1.000
_cell.angle_alpha   90.00
_cell.angle_beta   90.00
_cell.angle_gamma   90.00
#
_symmetry.space_group_name_H-M   'P 1'
#
loop_
_entity.id
_entity.type
_entity.pdbx_description
1 polymer ?
#
loop_
_entity_poly.entity_id
_entity_poly.type
_entity_poly.pdbx_seq_one_letter_code
_entity_poly.pdbx_strand_id
1 'polypeptide(L)'
;MSSSPSSPPLLLVSKVVTEDETETTMNNTAIVVEPKTKSRFFAWKQLIGRILQRYTRIVGKSLHRDRLLKTLQYTVWWYSHMGLKNSQAAANLYNDVCWARYVSRLTEWPTALEALWNDSWTIDFGCSSNSNSNNNNNNNNNNTLFLQKLGRILGRILAASMFVYYPTEHAAYGRWKVLPQPTTGQQRLAERYSAWSCRAWLVYILTDIVQGYVALTTPMPSNHDDDDNNNNNNNNKDNKDKEALLALQQQSKRHKQQVVMLRNILFLLPAYHWSLSDWDRRPWLKSTTVNLFMWLEAIVSLYQTSLEVE
;
A
#
# COMPACT_ATOMS: atom_id res chain seq x y z
N MET A 1 -16.60 -26.78 14.27
CA MET A 1 -16.81 -25.43 14.84
C MET A 1 -16.86 -25.57 16.34
N SER A 2 -15.73 -25.40 17.03
CA SER A 2 -15.61 -25.53 18.49
C SER A 2 -15.59 -24.13 19.11
N SER A 3 -16.66 -23.77 19.82
CA SER A 3 -16.74 -22.57 20.63
C SER A 3 -15.78 -22.68 21.82
N SER A 4 -14.82 -21.75 21.90
CA SER A 4 -13.96 -21.60 23.08
C SER A 4 -14.74 -20.92 24.20
N PRO A 5 -14.65 -21.39 25.47
CA PRO A 5 -15.33 -20.73 26.58
C PRO A 5 -14.58 -19.46 26.99
N SER A 6 -15.26 -18.32 26.96
CA SER A 6 -14.77 -17.06 27.53
C SER A 6 -14.72 -17.19 29.04
N SER A 7 -13.52 -17.24 29.61
CA SER A 7 -13.34 -17.20 31.07
C SER A 7 -13.67 -15.79 31.60
N PRO A 8 -14.52 -15.65 32.62
CA PRO A 8 -14.79 -14.36 33.23
C PRO A 8 -13.56 -13.84 34.01
N PRO A 9 -13.40 -12.51 34.13
CA PRO A 9 -12.30 -11.93 34.89
C PRO A 9 -12.42 -12.30 36.38
N LEU A 10 -11.34 -12.85 36.93
CA LEU A 10 -11.17 -13.12 38.35
C LEU A 10 -11.15 -11.81 39.15
N LEU A 11 -12.25 -11.54 39.86
CA LEU A 11 -12.33 -10.52 40.90
C LEU A 11 -11.75 -11.09 42.19
N LEU A 12 -10.51 -10.70 42.50
CA LEU A 12 -9.89 -10.94 43.81
C LEU A 12 -10.48 -9.93 44.80
N VAL A 13 -11.47 -10.35 45.58
CA VAL A 13 -11.98 -9.61 46.74
C VAL A 13 -11.13 -10.01 47.94
N SER A 14 -10.16 -9.16 48.30
CA SER A 14 -9.44 -9.26 49.56
C SER A 14 -10.35 -8.81 50.70
N LYS A 15 -10.93 -9.75 51.44
CA LYS A 15 -11.71 -9.47 52.65
C LYS A 15 -10.74 -9.32 53.82
N VAL A 16 -10.42 -8.07 54.20
CA VAL A 16 -9.74 -7.79 55.47
C VAL A 16 -10.82 -7.85 56.55
N VAL A 17 -10.79 -8.91 57.36
CA VAL A 17 -11.62 -9.02 58.57
C VAL A 17 -10.83 -8.37 59.69
N THR A 18 -11.28 -7.19 60.13
CA THR A 18 -10.93 -6.62 61.42
C THR A 18 -12.18 -6.64 62.27
N GLU A 19 -12.16 -7.45 63.33
CA GLU A 19 -13.14 -7.40 64.42
C GLU A 19 -12.85 -6.14 65.23
N ASP A 20 -13.68 -5.12 65.04
CA ASP A 20 -14.06 -4.19 66.11
C ASP A 20 -15.34 -3.46 65.69
N GLU A 21 -16.37 -3.57 66.53
CA GLU A 21 -17.66 -2.94 66.36
C GLU A 21 -17.52 -1.42 66.52
N THR A 22 -17.40 -0.69 65.42
CA THR A 22 -17.90 0.69 65.34
C THR A 22 -18.26 1.03 63.90
N GLU A 23 -19.43 1.64 63.77
CA GLU A 23 -20.14 2.06 62.56
C GLU A 23 -19.19 2.82 61.59
N THR A 24 -18.71 2.11 60.56
CA THR A 24 -17.75 2.67 59.58
C THR A 24 -18.40 2.70 58.20
N THR A 25 -18.60 3.91 57.68
CA THR A 25 -19.07 4.20 56.33
C THR A 25 -18.13 3.54 55.30
N MET A 26 -18.60 2.49 54.62
CA MET A 26 -17.83 1.77 53.61
C MET A 26 -17.64 2.63 52.35
N ASN A 27 -16.61 3.48 52.35
CA ASN A 27 -16.08 4.07 51.12
C ASN A 27 -15.29 3.00 50.37
N ASN A 28 -15.97 2.30 49.47
CA ASN A 28 -15.37 1.38 48.49
C ASN A 28 -14.53 2.16 47.48
N THR A 29 -13.31 2.55 47.84
CA THR A 29 -12.29 2.97 46.87
C THR A 29 -11.75 1.73 46.18
N ALA A 30 -12.39 1.35 45.09
CA ALA A 30 -11.85 0.35 44.18
C ALA A 30 -10.49 0.85 43.63
N ILE A 31 -9.40 0.29 44.15
CA ILE A 31 -8.06 0.53 43.60
C ILE A 31 -8.00 -0.21 42.26
N VAL A 32 -8.32 0.52 41.18
CA VAL A 32 -8.11 0.06 39.82
C VAL A 32 -6.59 0.03 39.59
N VAL A 33 -5.98 -1.13 39.82
CA VAL A 33 -4.59 -1.38 39.45
C VAL A 33 -4.54 -1.43 37.92
N GLU A 34 -4.25 -0.29 37.30
CA GLU A 34 -4.00 -0.25 35.87
C GLU A 34 -2.81 -1.15 35.54
N PRO A 35 -2.95 -2.11 34.61
CA PRO A 35 -1.86 -3.01 34.26
C PRO A 35 -0.73 -2.25 33.57
N LYS A 36 0.38 -2.05 34.30
CA LYS A 36 1.66 -1.46 33.82
C LYS A 36 2.20 -2.08 32.52
N THR A 37 1.69 -3.24 32.09
CA THR A 37 2.07 -3.93 30.86
C THR A 37 1.69 -3.18 29.58
N LYS A 38 0.61 -2.40 29.58
CA LYS A 38 0.20 -1.62 28.39
C LYS A 38 1.22 -0.53 28.02
N SER A 39 1.92 0.02 29.01
CA SER A 39 2.91 1.10 28.81
C SER A 39 4.13 0.63 28.01
N ARG A 40 4.67 -0.56 28.31
CA ARG A 40 5.87 -1.10 27.62
C ARG A 40 5.60 -1.43 26.15
N PHE A 41 4.45 -2.05 25.86
CA PHE A 41 4.07 -2.37 24.49
C PHE A 41 3.89 -1.11 23.64
N PHE A 42 3.25 -0.08 24.20
CA PHE A 42 3.06 1.20 23.52
C PHE A 42 4.39 1.90 23.23
N ALA A 43 5.31 1.94 24.20
CA ALA A 43 6.65 2.50 24.00
C ALA A 43 7.45 1.75 22.91
N TRP A 44 7.39 0.42 22.90
CA TRP A 44 8.02 -0.41 21.87
C TRP A 44 7.43 -0.14 20.48
N LYS A 45 6.09 -0.08 20.38
CA LYS A 45 5.41 0.25 19.12
C LYS A 45 5.86 1.61 18.59
N GLN A 46 5.93 2.63 19.45
CA GLN A 46 6.41 3.96 19.06
C GLN A 46 7.88 3.98 18.64
N LEU A 47 8.75 3.18 19.27
CA LEU A 47 10.15 3.08 18.89
C LEU A 47 10.31 2.41 17.53
N ILE A 48 9.65 1.26 17.32
CA ILE A 48 9.66 0.54 16.04
C ILE A 48 9.11 1.43 14.93
N GLY A 49 7.99 2.12 15.16
CA GLY A 49 7.41 3.06 14.18
C GLY A 49 8.39 4.15 13.77
N ARG A 50 9.12 4.75 14.71
CA ARG A 50 10.15 5.77 14.42
C ARG A 50 11.32 5.21 13.61
N ILE A 51 11.77 3.99 13.91
CA ILE A 51 12.85 3.34 13.15
C ILE A 51 12.39 3.02 11.73
N LEU A 52 11.21 2.43 11.58
CA LEU A 52 10.60 2.12 10.28
C LEU A 52 10.43 3.39 9.44
N GLN A 53 9.92 4.48 10.03
CA GLN A 53 9.74 5.75 9.30
C GLN A 53 11.07 6.36 8.81
N ARG A 54 12.15 6.22 9.58
CA ARG A 54 13.49 6.65 9.14
C ARG A 54 14.00 5.77 7.99
N TYR A 55 13.80 4.46 8.12
CA TYR A 55 14.17 3.49 7.12
C TYR A 55 13.42 3.73 5.79
N THR A 56 12.10 3.92 5.83
CA THR A 56 11.28 4.18 4.63
C THR A 56 11.70 5.46 3.92
N ARG A 57 12.13 6.50 4.65
CA ARG A 57 12.68 7.72 4.05
C ARG A 57 13.98 7.47 3.27
N ILE A 58 14.83 6.58 3.76
CA ILE A 58 16.08 6.21 3.08
C ILE A 58 15.77 5.35 1.85
N VAL A 59 14.89 4.36 2.01
CA VAL A 59 14.53 3.39 0.96
C VAL A 59 13.61 3.98 -0.10
N GLY A 60 12.85 5.04 0.17
CA GLY A 60 11.94 5.66 -0.80
C GLY A 60 12.62 6.08 -2.11
N LYS A 61 13.91 6.42 -2.07
CA LYS A 61 14.73 6.70 -3.27
C LYS A 61 14.96 5.46 -4.16
N SER A 62 14.82 4.26 -3.61
CA SER A 62 14.96 2.97 -4.33
C SER A 62 13.81 2.71 -5.28
N LEU A 63 12.64 3.33 -5.11
CA LEU A 63 11.47 3.04 -5.96
C LEU A 63 11.72 3.44 -7.42
N HIS A 64 12.42 4.55 -7.64
CA HIS A 64 12.86 4.99 -8.97
C HIS A 64 13.85 4.00 -9.59
N ARG A 65 14.69 3.39 -8.77
CA ARG A 65 15.66 2.37 -9.18
C ARG A 65 14.97 1.08 -9.63
N ASP A 66 13.93 0.58 -8.93
CA ASP A 66 13.21 -0.62 -9.40
C ASP A 66 12.51 -0.36 -10.73
N ARG A 67 11.87 0.81 -10.91
CA ARG A 67 11.25 1.21 -12.19
C ARG A 67 12.27 1.19 -13.32
N LEU A 68 13.45 1.80 -13.13
CA LEU A 68 14.52 1.81 -14.14
C LEU A 68 15.04 0.39 -14.44
N LEU A 69 15.33 -0.40 -13.42
CA LEU A 69 15.80 -1.78 -13.56
C LEU A 69 14.75 -2.63 -14.28
N LYS A 70 13.46 -2.41 -14.01
CA LYS A 70 12.37 -3.08 -14.72
C LYS A 70 12.36 -2.73 -16.20
N THR A 71 12.44 -1.44 -16.53
CA THR A 71 12.46 -0.99 -17.92
C THR A 71 13.66 -1.59 -18.65
N LEU A 72 14.84 -1.60 -18.02
CA LEU A 72 16.03 -2.24 -18.57
C LEU A 72 15.81 -3.75 -18.80
N GLN A 73 15.29 -4.47 -17.81
CA GLN A 73 15.01 -5.90 -17.89
C GLN A 73 14.14 -6.24 -19.11
N TYR A 74 12.99 -5.58 -19.25
CA TYR A 74 12.05 -5.89 -20.33
C TYR A 74 12.48 -5.32 -21.68
N THR A 75 13.28 -4.25 -21.71
CA THR A 75 13.87 -3.74 -22.96
C THR A 75 14.93 -4.69 -23.50
N VAL A 76 15.79 -5.25 -22.63
CA VAL A 76 16.76 -6.28 -23.01
C VAL A 76 16.05 -7.52 -23.56
N TRP A 77 14.97 -7.94 -22.90
CA TRP A 77 14.13 -9.04 -23.38
C TRP A 77 13.49 -8.76 -24.74
N TRP A 78 12.94 -7.56 -24.95
CA TRP A 78 12.34 -7.16 -26.22
C TRP A 78 13.37 -7.12 -27.34
N TYR A 79 14.53 -6.53 -27.07
CA TYR A 79 15.65 -6.43 -28.01
C TYR A 79 16.16 -7.81 -28.42
N SER A 80 16.24 -8.78 -27.50
CA SER A 80 16.64 -10.15 -27.83
C SER A 80 15.61 -10.88 -28.73
N HIS A 81 14.34 -10.47 -28.71
CA HIS A 81 13.28 -11.06 -29.54
C HIS A 81 13.21 -10.45 -30.96
N MET A 82 13.71 -9.22 -31.17
CA MET A 82 13.69 -8.55 -32.48
C MET A 82 14.75 -9.03 -33.49
N GLY A 83 15.32 -10.23 -33.29
CA GLY A 83 16.14 -10.89 -34.31
C GLY A 83 17.64 -10.61 -34.24
N LEU A 84 18.12 -9.96 -33.19
CA LEU A 84 19.54 -9.99 -32.88
C LEU A 84 19.87 -11.35 -32.28
N LYS A 85 20.60 -12.16 -33.07
CA LYS A 85 21.04 -13.53 -32.76
C LYS A 85 21.16 -13.74 -31.25
N ASN A 86 20.26 -14.56 -30.71
CA ASN A 86 20.10 -15.00 -29.31
C ASN A 86 21.40 -14.85 -28.51
N SER A 87 21.66 -13.64 -28.00
CA SER A 87 22.94 -13.39 -27.35
C SER A 87 22.83 -13.93 -25.93
N GLN A 88 23.65 -14.93 -25.61
CA GLN A 88 23.78 -15.43 -24.23
C GLN A 88 24.03 -14.27 -23.25
N ALA A 89 24.71 -13.21 -23.71
CA ALA A 89 24.92 -11.97 -22.98
C ALA A 89 23.61 -11.27 -22.58
N ALA A 90 22.63 -11.11 -23.49
CA ALA A 90 21.33 -10.51 -23.16
C ALA A 90 20.55 -11.37 -22.16
N ALA A 91 20.60 -12.69 -22.29
CA ALA A 91 19.96 -13.60 -21.33
C ALA A 91 20.61 -13.52 -19.94
N ASN A 92 21.94 -13.43 -19.86
CA ASN A 92 22.66 -13.25 -18.61
C ASN A 92 22.32 -11.89 -17.97
N LEU A 93 22.36 -10.80 -18.75
CA LEU A 93 22.00 -9.47 -18.27
C LEU A 93 20.55 -9.41 -17.78
N TYR A 94 19.60 -10.02 -18.49
CA TYR A 94 18.21 -10.13 -18.05
C TYR A 94 18.10 -10.81 -16.68
N ASN A 95 18.82 -11.91 -16.48
CA ASN A 95 18.85 -12.63 -15.21
C ASN A 95 19.49 -11.83 -14.08
N ASP A 96 20.59 -11.13 -14.35
CA ASP A 96 21.29 -10.30 -13.37
C ASP A 96 20.43 -9.11 -12.93
N VAL A 97 19.75 -8.46 -13.88
CA VAL A 97 18.81 -7.37 -13.56
C VAL A 97 17.62 -7.90 -12.78
N CYS A 98 17.06 -9.06 -13.16
CA CYS A 98 15.98 -9.70 -12.42
C CYS A 98 16.40 -10.00 -10.97
N TRP A 99 17.63 -10.49 -10.76
CA TRP A 99 18.19 -10.73 -9.44
C TRP A 99 18.38 -9.44 -8.63
N ALA A 100 18.91 -8.39 -9.24
CA ALA A 100 19.08 -7.09 -8.60
C ALA A 100 17.74 -6.51 -8.11
N ARG A 101 16.69 -6.62 -8.93
CA ARG A 101 15.32 -6.22 -8.55
C ARG A 101 14.79 -7.04 -7.40
N TYR A 102 14.96 -8.36 -7.46
CA TYR A 102 14.57 -9.26 -6.39
C TYR A 102 15.20 -8.87 -5.05
N VAL A 103 16.52 -8.66 -5.00
CA VAL A 103 17.22 -8.21 -3.79
C VAL A 103 16.72 -6.85 -3.32
N SER A 104 16.39 -5.94 -4.23
CA SER A 104 15.86 -4.62 -3.87
C SER A 104 14.50 -4.70 -3.17
N ARG A 105 13.63 -5.66 -3.54
CA ARG A 105 12.31 -5.83 -2.92
C ARG A 105 12.38 -6.30 -1.47
N LEU A 106 13.47 -6.97 -1.06
CA LEU A 106 13.67 -7.31 0.36
C LEU A 106 13.65 -6.05 1.23
N THR A 107 14.18 -4.95 0.69
CA THR A 107 14.24 -3.68 1.40
C THR A 107 12.88 -3.00 1.51
N GLU A 108 11.87 -3.43 0.75
CA GLU A 108 10.55 -2.82 0.74
C GLU A 108 9.57 -3.47 1.73
N TRP A 109 9.87 -4.68 2.23
CA TRP A 109 9.01 -5.35 3.20
C TRP A 109 8.77 -4.54 4.49
N PRO A 110 9.79 -3.90 5.11
CA PRO A 110 9.56 -3.02 6.25
C PRO A 110 8.68 -1.81 5.93
N THR A 111 8.67 -1.33 4.68
CA THR A 111 7.80 -0.23 4.24
C THR A 111 6.33 -0.64 4.24
N ALA A 112 6.02 -1.85 3.76
CA ALA A 112 4.65 -2.37 3.81
C ALA A 112 4.18 -2.58 5.26
N LEU A 113 5.07 -3.04 6.14
CA LEU A 113 4.78 -3.19 7.56
C LEU A 113 4.52 -1.83 8.24
N GLU A 114 5.35 -0.82 7.93
CA GLU A 114 5.15 0.56 8.40
C GLU A 114 3.79 1.09 7.97
N ALA A 115 3.44 0.91 6.69
CA ALA A 115 2.17 1.35 6.14
C ALA A 115 0.97 0.66 6.78
N LEU A 116 1.08 -0.63 7.07
CA LEU A 116 0.04 -1.38 7.76
C LEU A 116 -0.15 -0.90 9.22
N TRP A 117 0.94 -0.47 9.86
CA TRP A 117 0.89 -0.05 11.27
C TRP A 117 0.41 1.39 11.48
N ASN A 118 0.80 2.27 10.57
CA ASN A 118 0.60 3.72 10.67
C ASN A 118 -0.47 4.24 9.70
N ASP A 119 -1.10 3.36 8.92
CA ASP A 119 -2.08 3.73 7.88
C ASP A 119 -1.49 4.69 6.82
N SER A 120 -0.16 4.62 6.57
CA SER A 120 0.57 5.60 5.74
C SER A 120 0.25 5.52 4.24
N TRP A 121 -0.39 4.43 3.79
CA TRP A 121 -0.90 4.25 2.42
C TRP A 121 -2.40 4.58 2.29
N THR A 122 -2.99 5.18 3.31
CA THR A 122 -4.35 5.69 3.22
C THR A 122 -4.39 6.89 2.27
N ILE A 123 -5.25 6.82 1.26
CA ILE A 123 -5.54 7.96 0.39
C ILE A 123 -6.63 8.81 1.04
N ASP A 124 -6.39 10.11 1.13
CA ASP A 124 -7.44 11.09 1.40
C ASP A 124 -8.12 11.48 0.09
N PHE A 125 -9.42 11.17 -0.03
CA PHE A 125 -10.23 11.50 -1.20
C PHE A 125 -10.71 12.97 -1.19
N GLY A 126 -9.99 13.87 -0.51
CA GLY A 126 -10.32 15.29 -0.44
C GLY A 126 -11.48 15.60 0.51
N CYS A 127 -11.85 14.65 1.38
CA CYS A 127 -12.83 14.87 2.44
C CYS A 127 -12.12 15.44 3.66
N SER A 128 -11.41 16.56 3.49
CA SER A 128 -10.75 17.23 4.60
C SER A 128 -11.84 17.76 5.54
N SER A 129 -12.08 17.00 6.61
CA SER A 129 -13.03 17.35 7.65
C SER A 129 -12.42 18.49 8.46
N ASN A 130 -12.57 19.72 7.95
CA ASN A 130 -12.20 20.90 8.69
C ASN A 130 -13.14 20.98 9.89
N SER A 131 -12.73 20.38 11.01
CA SER A 131 -13.53 20.15 12.24
C SER A 131 -13.89 21.44 12.99
N ASN A 132 -13.74 22.61 12.37
CA ASN A 132 -14.11 23.90 12.94
C ASN A 132 -15.48 24.42 12.45
N SER A 133 -16.22 23.65 11.64
CA SER A 133 -17.56 24.06 11.23
C SER A 133 -18.58 23.72 12.32
N ASN A 134 -18.81 24.70 13.20
CA ASN A 134 -19.84 24.71 14.26
C ASN A 134 -21.27 24.86 13.69
N ASN A 135 -21.51 24.42 12.44
CA ASN A 135 -22.78 24.62 11.74
C ASN A 135 -23.61 23.33 11.70
N ASN A 136 -24.83 23.43 12.25
CA ASN A 136 -25.84 22.39 12.45
C ASN A 136 -26.46 21.78 11.17
N ASN A 137 -25.72 21.66 10.07
CA ASN A 137 -26.21 21.00 8.86
C ASN A 137 -25.89 19.50 8.88
N ASN A 138 -26.82 18.72 9.46
CA ASN A 138 -26.69 17.29 9.74
C ASN A 138 -26.72 16.33 8.52
N ASN A 139 -27.04 16.80 7.31
CA ASN A 139 -27.34 15.87 6.20
C ASN A 139 -26.15 15.49 5.30
N ASN A 140 -25.05 16.25 5.28
CA ASN A 140 -23.92 15.97 4.37
C ASN A 140 -22.75 15.19 5.00
N ASN A 141 -22.81 14.86 6.30
CA ASN A 141 -21.70 14.24 7.03
C ASN A 141 -21.53 12.73 6.77
N ASN A 142 -22.55 12.04 6.25
CA ASN A 142 -22.50 10.59 6.10
C ASN A 142 -21.59 10.13 4.94
N ASN A 143 -21.58 10.85 3.83
CA ASN A 143 -20.80 10.49 2.63
C ASN A 143 -19.29 10.73 2.84
N THR A 144 -18.92 11.83 3.50
CA THR A 144 -17.53 12.17 3.79
C THR A 144 -16.90 11.17 4.77
N LEU A 145 -17.65 10.78 5.81
CA LEU A 145 -17.24 9.73 6.75
C LEU A 145 -17.07 8.37 6.05
N PHE A 146 -17.97 8.02 5.13
CA PHE A 146 -17.86 6.79 4.36
C PHE A 146 -16.58 6.76 3.51
N LEU A 147 -16.31 7.83 2.74
CA LEU A 147 -15.11 7.92 1.90
C LEU A 147 -13.81 7.87 2.72
N GLN A 148 -13.77 8.53 3.89
CA GLN A 148 -12.62 8.45 4.79
C GLN A 148 -12.39 7.03 5.32
N LYS A 149 -13.45 6.34 5.73
CA LYS A 149 -13.38 4.93 6.16
C LYS A 149 -12.94 4.01 5.02
N LEU A 150 -13.48 4.22 3.82
CA LEU A 150 -13.12 3.47 2.62
C LEU A 150 -11.64 3.65 2.28
N GLY A 151 -11.13 4.90 2.30
CA GLY A 151 -9.72 5.19 2.06
C GLY A 151 -8.79 4.44 3.01
N ARG A 152 -9.12 4.42 4.32
CA ARG A 152 -8.36 3.67 5.34
C ARG A 152 -8.39 2.17 5.10
N ILE A 153 -9.57 1.62 4.76
CA ILE A 153 -9.73 0.18 4.49
C ILE A 153 -8.89 -0.21 3.26
N LEU A 154 -8.99 0.54 2.17
CA LEU A 154 -8.24 0.28 0.94
C LEU A 154 -6.72 0.42 1.17
N GLY A 155 -6.28 1.45 1.91
CA GLY A 155 -4.87 1.63 2.25
C GLY A 155 -4.30 0.46 3.07
N ARG A 156 -5.08 -0.07 4.02
CA ARG A 156 -4.71 -1.27 4.79
C ARG A 156 -4.66 -2.54 3.94
N ILE A 157 -5.60 -2.71 3.01
CA ILE A 157 -5.60 -3.85 2.09
C ILE A 157 -4.34 -3.81 1.20
N LEU A 158 -3.98 -2.64 0.67
CA LEU A 158 -2.73 -2.45 -0.09
C LEU A 158 -1.51 -2.84 0.75
N ALA A 159 -1.38 -2.28 1.95
CA ALA A 159 -0.23 -2.56 2.81
C ALA A 159 -0.16 -4.04 3.22
N ALA A 160 -1.29 -4.65 3.58
CA ALA A 160 -1.38 -6.06 3.94
C ALA A 160 -1.02 -6.98 2.77
N SER A 161 -1.48 -6.65 1.55
CA SER A 161 -1.15 -7.42 0.36
C SER A 161 0.36 -7.41 0.07
N MET A 162 1.03 -6.26 0.22
CA MET A 162 2.47 -6.15 0.07
C MET A 162 3.25 -6.85 1.19
N PHE A 163 2.74 -6.79 2.42
CA PHE A 163 3.30 -7.51 3.56
C PHE A 163 3.34 -9.03 3.34
N VAL A 164 2.35 -9.58 2.62
CA VAL A 164 2.31 -11.01 2.24
C VAL A 164 3.12 -11.29 0.97
N TYR A 165 3.06 -10.39 -0.01
CA TYR A 165 3.78 -10.51 -1.28
C TYR A 165 5.29 -10.66 -1.10
N TYR A 166 5.94 -9.75 -0.36
CA TYR A 166 7.39 -9.75 -0.28
C TYR A 166 7.96 -11.07 0.30
N PRO A 167 7.53 -11.56 1.48
CA PRO A 167 8.09 -12.80 2.02
C PRO A 167 7.82 -14.02 1.16
N THR A 168 6.65 -14.10 0.52
CA THR A 168 6.30 -15.24 -0.33
C THR A 168 7.08 -15.24 -1.64
N GLU A 169 7.31 -14.07 -2.23
CA GLU A 169 8.21 -13.93 -3.39
C GLU A 169 9.63 -14.36 -3.03
N HIS A 170 10.12 -13.96 -1.84
CA HIS A 170 11.45 -14.34 -1.36
C HIS A 170 11.59 -15.84 -1.09
N ALA A 171 10.55 -16.47 -0.54
CA ALA A 171 10.53 -17.91 -0.37
C ALA A 171 10.56 -18.65 -1.72
N ALA A 172 9.88 -18.13 -2.75
CA ALA A 172 9.89 -18.70 -4.10
C ALA A 172 11.28 -18.60 -4.75
N TYR A 173 11.84 -17.39 -4.81
CA TYR A 173 13.15 -17.13 -5.42
C TYR A 173 14.30 -17.79 -4.69
N GLY A 174 14.30 -17.74 -3.35
CA GLY A 174 15.30 -18.43 -2.54
C GLY A 174 15.35 -19.93 -2.86
N ARG A 175 14.18 -20.56 -3.05
CA ARG A 175 14.11 -21.97 -3.45
C ARG A 175 14.57 -22.23 -4.88
N TRP A 176 14.31 -21.32 -5.82
CA TRP A 176 14.77 -21.49 -7.21
C TRP A 176 16.27 -21.26 -7.40
N LYS A 177 16.88 -20.34 -6.64
CA LYS A 177 18.26 -19.87 -6.89
C LYS A 177 19.29 -20.34 -5.87
N VAL A 178 18.92 -20.55 -4.60
CA VAL A 178 19.89 -20.82 -3.52
C VAL A 178 20.02 -22.32 -3.24
N LEU A 179 18.96 -23.10 -3.43
CA LEU A 179 19.00 -24.54 -3.17
C LEU A 179 19.64 -25.31 -4.34
N PRO A 180 20.59 -26.22 -4.06
CA PRO A 180 21.19 -27.07 -5.09
C PRO A 180 20.11 -27.94 -5.72
N GLN A 181 20.04 -27.89 -7.06
CA GLN A 181 19.07 -28.56 -7.95
C GLN A 181 17.75 -28.99 -7.27
N PRO A 182 16.70 -28.18 -7.37
CA PRO A 182 15.48 -28.45 -6.65
C PRO A 182 14.89 -29.79 -7.10
N THR A 183 14.73 -30.72 -6.16
CA THR A 183 13.98 -31.95 -6.41
C THR A 183 12.57 -31.58 -6.91
N THR A 184 11.90 -32.49 -7.62
CA THR A 184 10.54 -32.26 -8.13
C THR A 184 9.56 -31.76 -7.05
N GLY A 185 9.75 -32.18 -5.79
CA GLY A 185 9.00 -31.66 -4.64
C GLY A 185 9.35 -30.22 -4.26
N GLN A 186 10.63 -29.82 -4.30
CA GLN A 186 11.05 -28.46 -4.01
C GLN A 186 10.59 -27.45 -5.07
N GLN A 187 10.62 -27.84 -6.36
CA GLN A 187 10.09 -27.03 -7.46
C GLN A 187 8.61 -26.71 -7.25
N ARG A 188 7.80 -27.72 -6.90
CA ARG A 188 6.36 -27.54 -6.61
C ARG A 188 6.10 -26.57 -5.47
N LEU A 189 6.96 -26.54 -4.44
CA LEU A 189 6.82 -25.59 -3.34
C LEU A 189 7.17 -24.16 -3.77
N ALA A 190 8.21 -23.98 -4.58
CA ALA A 190 8.57 -22.67 -5.12
C ALA A 190 7.48 -22.11 -6.05
N GLU A 191 6.91 -22.94 -6.93
CA GLU A 191 5.75 -22.61 -7.76
C GLU A 191 4.55 -22.15 -6.91
N ARG A 192 4.26 -22.85 -5.80
CA ARG A 192 3.18 -22.46 -4.88
C ARG A 192 3.43 -21.11 -4.20
N TYR A 193 4.63 -20.87 -3.70
CA TYR A 193 4.98 -19.59 -3.10
C TYR A 193 4.89 -18.45 -4.13
N SER A 194 5.36 -18.69 -5.36
CA SER A 194 5.23 -17.74 -6.46
C SER A 194 3.77 -17.44 -6.79
N ALA A 195 2.91 -18.46 -6.85
CA ALA A 195 1.49 -18.23 -7.11
C ALA A 195 0.83 -17.42 -5.98
N TRP A 196 1.19 -17.70 -4.72
CA TRP A 196 0.71 -16.92 -3.57
C TRP A 196 1.18 -15.46 -3.59
N SER A 197 2.45 -15.21 -3.91
CA SER A 197 2.94 -13.85 -4.07
C SER A 197 2.19 -13.14 -5.20
N CYS A 198 1.97 -13.79 -6.34
CA CYS A 198 1.24 -13.19 -7.45
C CYS A 198 -0.24 -12.92 -7.12
N ARG A 199 -0.88 -13.73 -6.28
CA ARG A 199 -2.23 -13.46 -5.77
C ARG A 199 -2.27 -12.23 -4.86
N ALA A 200 -1.31 -12.11 -3.94
CA ALA A 200 -1.20 -10.94 -3.08
C ALA A 200 -0.96 -9.68 -3.93
N TRP A 201 -0.09 -9.77 -4.94
CA TRP A 201 0.15 -8.68 -5.87
C TRP A 201 -1.07 -8.33 -6.74
N LEU A 202 -1.87 -9.32 -7.15
CA LEU A 202 -3.14 -9.08 -7.84
C LEU A 202 -4.13 -8.31 -6.96
N VAL A 203 -4.25 -8.66 -5.66
CA VAL A 203 -5.07 -7.92 -4.70
C VAL A 203 -4.59 -6.47 -4.58
N TYR A 204 -3.28 -6.25 -4.55
CA TYR A 204 -2.71 -4.89 -4.57
C TYR A 204 -3.19 -4.10 -5.80
N ILE A 205 -3.00 -4.66 -7.00
CA ILE A 205 -3.37 -4.00 -8.27
C ILE A 205 -4.86 -3.66 -8.31
N LEU A 206 -5.73 -4.61 -7.93
CA LEU A 206 -7.17 -4.39 -7.90
C LEU A 206 -7.55 -3.28 -6.92
N THR A 207 -6.93 -3.26 -5.74
CA THR A 207 -7.20 -2.25 -4.71
C THR A 207 -6.74 -0.87 -5.19
N ASP A 208 -5.59 -0.77 -5.86
CA ASP A 208 -5.04 0.47 -6.41
C ASP A 208 -5.90 1.00 -7.59
N ILE A 209 -6.46 0.11 -8.43
CA ILE A 209 -7.45 0.48 -9.45
C ILE A 209 -8.72 1.06 -8.80
N VAL A 210 -9.25 0.40 -7.76
CA VAL A 210 -10.45 0.88 -7.05
C VAL A 210 -10.18 2.24 -6.41
N GLN A 211 -9.03 2.41 -5.74
CA GLN A 211 -8.62 3.70 -5.19
C GLN A 211 -8.53 4.79 -6.26
N GLY A 212 -7.89 4.50 -7.39
CA GLY A 212 -7.78 5.45 -8.49
C GLY A 212 -9.13 5.81 -9.11
N TYR A 213 -10.02 4.84 -9.25
CA TYR A 213 -11.38 5.07 -9.72
C TYR A 213 -12.17 5.98 -8.76
N VAL A 214 -12.13 5.71 -7.45
CA VAL A 214 -12.78 6.56 -6.44
C VAL A 214 -12.20 7.97 -6.44
N ALA A 215 -10.87 8.10 -6.52
CA ALA A 215 -10.20 9.39 -6.58
C ALA A 215 -10.57 10.21 -7.83
N LEU A 216 -10.78 9.57 -8.99
CA LEU A 216 -11.18 10.25 -10.23
C LEU A 216 -12.67 10.62 -10.26
N THR A 217 -13.52 9.82 -9.61
CA THR A 217 -14.98 10.02 -9.58
C THR A 217 -15.42 10.98 -8.48
N THR A 218 -14.63 11.12 -7.42
CA THR A 218 -14.94 12.07 -6.35
C THR A 218 -14.75 13.50 -6.89
N PRO A 219 -15.80 14.36 -6.84
CA PRO A 219 -15.67 15.75 -7.24
C PRO A 219 -14.69 16.42 -6.28
N MET A 220 -13.72 17.13 -6.84
CA MET A 220 -12.81 17.92 -6.02
C MET A 220 -13.61 19.06 -5.38
N PRO A 221 -13.37 19.39 -4.11
CA PRO A 221 -14.02 20.53 -3.48
C PRO A 221 -13.70 21.79 -4.30
N SER A 222 -14.72 22.40 -4.90
CA SER A 222 -14.60 23.73 -5.45
C SER A 222 -14.54 24.69 -4.26
N ASN A 223 -13.44 25.40 -4.09
CA ASN A 223 -13.29 26.43 -3.05
C ASN A 223 -14.17 27.68 -3.32
N HIS A 224 -15.37 27.51 -3.88
CA HIS A 224 -16.13 28.62 -4.45
C HIS A 224 -17.03 29.35 -3.45
N ASP A 225 -17.13 28.90 -2.20
CA ASP A 225 -18.26 29.28 -1.34
C ASP A 225 -17.98 30.35 -0.25
N ASP A 226 -16.80 31.00 -0.21
CA ASP A 226 -16.48 31.96 0.86
C ASP A 226 -16.24 33.42 0.42
N ASP A 227 -16.39 33.78 -0.86
CA ASP A 227 -16.09 35.14 -1.35
C ASP A 227 -17.29 36.10 -1.44
N ASP A 228 -18.45 35.73 -0.89
CA ASP A 228 -19.69 36.52 -1.03
C ASP A 228 -19.78 37.78 -0.14
N ASN A 229 -18.69 38.22 0.51
CA ASN A 229 -18.80 39.35 1.45
C ASN A 229 -17.63 40.33 1.56
N ASN A 230 -16.77 40.49 0.54
CA ASN A 230 -15.76 41.57 0.60
C ASN A 230 -15.66 42.43 -0.66
N ASN A 231 -16.31 43.59 -0.56
CA ASN A 231 -16.52 44.62 -1.56
C ASN A 231 -15.21 45.39 -1.86
N ASN A 232 -14.23 44.76 -2.50
CA ASN A 232 -12.95 45.39 -2.85
C ASN A 232 -12.53 45.12 -4.31
N ASN A 233 -12.89 46.06 -5.20
CA ASN A 233 -12.73 45.98 -6.67
C ASN A 233 -11.28 45.88 -7.19
N ASN A 234 -10.25 45.99 -6.34
CA ASN A 234 -8.85 45.96 -6.77
C ASN A 234 -8.18 44.57 -6.72
N ASN A 235 -8.84 43.54 -6.18
CA ASN A 235 -8.24 42.19 -6.02
C ASN A 235 -8.65 41.18 -7.12
N ASN A 236 -9.44 41.60 -8.11
CA ASN A 236 -10.01 40.69 -9.12
C ASN A 236 -8.99 40.04 -10.06
N LYS A 237 -7.82 40.64 -10.27
CA LYS A 237 -6.78 40.07 -11.14
C LYS A 237 -6.01 38.95 -10.45
N ASP A 238 -5.56 39.18 -9.21
CA ASP A 238 -4.79 38.20 -8.44
C ASP A 238 -5.62 36.95 -8.10
N ASN A 239 -6.93 37.09 -7.90
CA ASN A 239 -7.82 35.95 -7.66
C ASN A 239 -7.97 35.06 -8.90
N LYS A 240 -8.06 35.63 -10.10
CA LYS A 240 -8.13 34.86 -11.36
C LYS A 240 -6.85 34.07 -11.64
N ASP A 241 -5.69 34.66 -11.39
CA ASP A 241 -4.41 33.98 -11.60
C ASP A 241 -4.22 32.82 -10.61
N LYS A 242 -4.68 32.98 -9.35
CA LYS A 242 -4.69 31.90 -8.36
C LYS A 242 -5.65 30.78 -8.73
N GLU A 243 -6.86 31.10 -9.20
CA GLU A 243 -7.85 30.12 -9.64
C GLU A 243 -7.33 29.31 -10.83
N ALA A 244 -6.75 29.98 -11.83
CA ALA A 244 -6.14 29.32 -12.98
C ALA A 244 -4.98 28.39 -12.56
N LEU A 245 -4.13 28.83 -11.62
CA LEU A 245 -3.05 28.00 -11.08
C LEU A 245 -3.58 26.76 -10.35
N LEU A 246 -4.63 26.91 -9.54
CA LEU A 246 -5.28 25.78 -8.84
C LEU A 246 -5.91 24.79 -9.83
N ALA A 247 -6.58 25.28 -10.87
CA ALA A 247 -7.15 24.45 -11.93
C ALA A 247 -6.06 23.65 -12.66
N LEU A 248 -4.93 24.27 -12.98
CA LEU A 248 -3.77 23.60 -13.59
C LEU A 248 -3.18 22.53 -12.67
N GLN A 249 -3.00 22.82 -11.38
CA GLN A 249 -2.53 21.84 -10.40
C GLN A 249 -3.48 20.64 -10.29
N GLN A 250 -4.79 20.89 -10.31
CA GLN A 250 -5.80 19.85 -10.26
C GLN A 250 -5.80 18.99 -11.53
N GLN A 251 -5.63 19.60 -12.70
CA GLN A 251 -5.49 18.88 -13.97
C GLN A 251 -4.24 17.99 -13.96
N SER A 252 -3.11 18.50 -13.47
CA SER A 252 -1.88 17.73 -13.31
C SER A 252 -2.07 16.53 -12.39
N LYS A 253 -2.73 16.70 -11.23
CA LYS A 253 -3.06 15.59 -10.31
C LYS A 253 -3.93 14.52 -10.97
N ARG A 254 -4.96 14.92 -11.72
CA ARG A 254 -5.83 13.99 -12.46
C ARG A 254 -5.05 13.22 -13.52
N HIS A 255 -4.18 13.90 -14.26
CA HIS A 255 -3.34 13.26 -15.28
C HIS A 255 -2.40 12.22 -14.63
N LYS A 256 -1.73 12.58 -13.53
CA LYS A 256 -0.89 11.63 -12.76
C LYS A 256 -1.69 10.39 -12.32
N GLN A 257 -2.92 10.57 -11.85
CA GLN A 257 -3.78 9.46 -11.45
C GLN A 257 -4.20 8.56 -12.63
N GLN A 258 -4.48 9.15 -13.80
CA GLN A 258 -4.80 8.40 -15.02
C GLN A 258 -3.62 7.53 -15.48
N VAL A 259 -2.40 8.05 -15.41
CA VAL A 259 -1.18 7.28 -15.74
C VAL A 259 -1.00 6.09 -14.79
N VAL A 260 -1.25 6.28 -13.49
CA VAL A 260 -1.23 5.19 -12.49
C VAL A 260 -2.28 4.13 -12.81
N MET A 261 -3.51 4.53 -13.17
CA MET A 261 -4.55 3.57 -13.55
C MET A 261 -4.18 2.78 -14.81
N LEU A 262 -3.64 3.45 -15.84
CA LEU A 262 -3.18 2.79 -17.06
C LEU A 262 -2.10 1.74 -16.75
N ARG A 263 -1.12 2.11 -15.92
CA ARG A 263 -0.08 1.19 -15.43
C ARG A 263 -0.69 -0.05 -14.77
N ASN A 264 -1.66 0.15 -13.87
CA ASN A 264 -2.29 -0.96 -13.15
C ASN A 264 -3.14 -1.85 -14.06
N ILE A 265 -3.81 -1.28 -15.08
CA ILE A 265 -4.54 -2.04 -16.08
C ILE A 265 -3.59 -2.94 -16.89
N LEU A 266 -2.44 -2.41 -17.31
CA LEU A 266 -1.41 -3.19 -18.02
C LEU A 266 -0.87 -4.36 -17.17
N PHE A 267 -0.84 -4.20 -15.85
CA PHE A 267 -0.43 -5.25 -14.93
C PHE A 267 -1.48 -6.32 -14.67
N LEU A 268 -2.76 -6.02 -14.87
CA LEU A 268 -3.84 -6.90 -14.44
C LEU A 268 -3.76 -8.29 -15.10
N LEU A 269 -3.44 -8.32 -16.40
CA LEU A 269 -3.32 -9.56 -17.17
C LEU A 269 -2.10 -10.41 -16.75
N PRO A 270 -0.86 -9.88 -16.69
CA PRO A 270 0.28 -10.59 -16.12
C PRO A 270 0.05 -11.08 -14.69
N ALA A 271 -0.49 -10.22 -13.82
CA ALA A 271 -0.73 -10.58 -12.42
C ALA A 271 -1.74 -11.72 -12.28
N TYR A 272 -2.83 -11.67 -13.04
CA TYR A 272 -3.81 -12.75 -13.07
C TYR A 272 -3.18 -14.04 -13.62
N HIS A 273 -2.46 -13.97 -14.73
CA HIS A 273 -1.77 -15.11 -15.33
C HIS A 273 -0.85 -15.82 -14.34
N TRP A 274 0.02 -15.08 -13.64
CA TRP A 274 0.95 -15.67 -12.67
C TRP A 274 0.31 -16.08 -11.33
N SER A 275 -0.92 -15.62 -11.04
CA SER A 275 -1.65 -16.01 -9.83
C SER A 275 -2.22 -17.43 -9.87
N LEU A 276 -2.30 -18.02 -11.06
CA LEU A 276 -2.76 -19.40 -11.29
C LEU A 276 -1.71 -20.40 -10.79
N SER A 277 -2.11 -21.48 -10.12
CA SER A 277 -1.13 -22.45 -9.57
C SER A 277 -0.29 -23.16 -10.64
N ASP A 278 -0.84 -23.27 -11.85
CA ASP A 278 -0.27 -24.04 -12.96
C ASP A 278 0.22 -23.12 -14.10
N TRP A 279 0.48 -21.84 -13.81
CA TRP A 279 0.78 -20.82 -14.83
C TRP A 279 1.94 -21.22 -15.76
N ASP A 280 2.93 -21.95 -15.24
CA ASP A 280 4.09 -22.41 -16.01
C ASP A 280 3.79 -23.64 -16.89
N ARG A 281 2.96 -24.57 -16.39
CA ARG A 281 2.65 -25.84 -17.09
C ARG A 281 1.55 -25.70 -18.13
N ARG A 282 0.56 -24.85 -17.85
CA ARG A 282 -0.60 -24.59 -18.70
C ARG A 282 -0.82 -23.09 -18.78
N PRO A 283 0.06 -22.37 -19.49
CA PRO A 283 0.01 -20.93 -19.53
C PRO A 283 -1.26 -20.46 -20.23
N TRP A 284 -2.08 -19.68 -19.51
CA TRP A 284 -3.26 -19.04 -20.09
C TRP A 284 -2.89 -17.99 -21.15
N LEU A 285 -1.80 -17.25 -20.93
CA LEU A 285 -1.23 -16.29 -21.86
C LEU A 285 0.12 -16.78 -22.36
N LYS A 286 0.41 -16.56 -23.64
CA LYS A 286 1.74 -16.83 -24.20
C LYS A 286 2.78 -15.95 -23.50
N SER A 287 3.96 -16.49 -23.24
CA SER A 287 5.09 -15.76 -22.61
C SER A 287 5.39 -14.43 -23.32
N THR A 288 5.36 -14.42 -24.66
CA THR A 288 5.53 -13.18 -25.46
C THR A 288 4.50 -12.11 -25.13
N THR A 289 3.23 -12.49 -24.96
CA THR A 289 2.16 -11.56 -24.62
C THR A 289 2.35 -10.99 -23.21
N VAL A 290 2.65 -11.85 -22.23
CA VAL A 290 2.89 -11.42 -20.84
C VAL A 290 4.07 -10.44 -20.77
N ASN A 291 5.18 -10.76 -21.42
CA ASN A 291 6.36 -9.91 -21.43
C ASN A 291 6.14 -8.59 -22.20
N LEU A 292 5.32 -8.59 -23.26
CA LEU A 292 4.92 -7.36 -23.94
C LEU A 292 4.12 -6.43 -23.00
N PHE A 293 3.15 -6.96 -22.26
CA PHE A 293 2.41 -6.16 -21.26
C PHE A 293 3.34 -5.61 -20.18
N MET A 294 4.28 -6.43 -19.69
CA MET A 294 5.26 -6.00 -18.70
C MET A 294 6.23 -4.94 -19.23
N TRP A 295 6.58 -5.01 -20.53
CA TRP A 295 7.39 -3.98 -21.18
C TRP A 295 6.63 -2.66 -21.31
N LEU A 296 5.40 -2.69 -21.84
CA LEU A 296 4.55 -1.51 -21.97
C LEU A 296 4.32 -0.84 -20.62
N GLU A 297 4.02 -1.63 -19.59
CA GLU A 297 3.88 -1.12 -18.23
C GLU A 297 5.18 -0.45 -17.75
N ALA A 298 6.35 -1.05 -18.01
CA ALA A 298 7.61 -0.49 -17.55
C ALA A 298 7.92 0.86 -18.22
N ILE A 299 7.49 1.05 -19.47
CA ILE A 299 7.56 2.34 -20.16
C ILE A 299 6.61 3.36 -19.52
N VAL A 300 5.36 2.97 -19.23
CA VAL A 300 4.39 3.84 -18.53
C VAL A 300 4.90 4.23 -17.13
N SER A 301 5.51 3.30 -16.40
CA SER A 301 6.15 3.55 -15.10
C SER A 301 7.32 4.53 -15.19
N LEU A 302 8.12 4.46 -16.26
CA LEU A 302 9.19 5.42 -16.49
C LEU A 302 8.63 6.81 -16.80
N TYR A 303 7.59 6.90 -17.64
CA TYR A 303 6.89 8.16 -17.93
C TYR A 303 6.22 8.76 -16.69
N GLN A 304 5.62 7.93 -15.84
CA GLN A 304 5.10 8.38 -14.55
C GLN A 304 6.19 9.04 -13.71
N THR A 305 7.41 8.49 -13.74
CA THR A 305 8.54 9.02 -12.99
C THR A 305 8.98 10.40 -13.53
N SER A 306 8.93 10.64 -14.84
CA SER A 306 9.23 11.98 -15.38
C SER A 306 8.21 13.02 -14.94
N LEU A 307 6.93 12.64 -14.78
CA LEU A 307 5.88 13.53 -14.24
C LEU A 307 6.06 13.86 -12.75
N GLU A 308 6.87 13.11 -12.00
CA GLU A 308 7.15 13.38 -10.59
C GLU A 308 8.28 14.40 -10.38
N VAL A 309 9.11 14.64 -11.42
CA VAL A 309 10.25 15.58 -11.37
C VAL A 309 9.83 17.02 -11.70
N GLU A 310 8.72 17.19 -12.42
CA GLU A 310 8.07 18.47 -12.74
C GLU A 310 7.14 18.95 -11.61
#